data_AF-A0A8H3GCM9-F1
#
_entry.id   AF-A0A8H3GCM9-F1
#
_cell.length_a   1.000
_cell.length_b   1.000
_cell.length_c   1.000
_cell.angle_alpha   90.00
_cell.angle_beta   90.00
_cell.angle_gamma   90.00
#
_symmetry.space_group_name_H-M   'P 1'
#
loop_
_entity.id
_entity.type
_entity.pdbx_description
1 polymer ?
#
loop_
_entity_poly.entity_id
_entity_poly.type
_entity_poly.pdbx_seq_one_letter_code
_entity_poly.pdbx_strand_id
1 'polypeptide(L)'
;MASIGTLYVTDIMIHAKRIRAVAAYAGLTLDPTPSDYVHFETNKTPEYKAKFASGKIPAFESKDGFTLFEGSAIARYIASLAPNSGLLGTSPTDAALVDQWVSFIDSEIQAKAYTLLGLLKGQFPYNKPYETFLREKVHDSLVVVNEFLTHNTFFLPTNRISLADITAASVFQKLFEIVLGPDDRSKYPALVRLLETVANQPKLKDAFGTLQYADAPLQFVPPKKEKPVAAVAPAAPKAPKEKKPEKDDDDDEPLVPAEPKAKNPLDDLPKSAFNLEDWKRAYSNMDT
;
A
#
# COMPACT_ATOMS: atom_id res chain seq x y z
N MET A 1 32.13 0.03 -11.40
CA MET A 1 32.03 1.51 -11.42
C MET A 1 31.95 2.00 -9.98
N ALA A 2 32.41 3.22 -9.69
CA ALA A 2 32.28 3.77 -8.35
C ALA A 2 30.79 4.01 -8.03
N SER A 3 30.39 3.76 -6.79
CA SER A 3 29.03 4.04 -6.32
C SER A 3 28.77 5.55 -6.28
N ILE A 4 27.55 5.96 -6.64
CA ILE A 4 27.10 7.36 -6.54
C ILE A 4 26.62 7.73 -5.13
N GLY A 5 26.38 6.75 -4.26
CA GLY A 5 25.88 6.99 -2.90
C GLY A 5 25.17 5.79 -2.29
N THR A 6 24.74 5.98 -1.04
CA THR A 6 24.05 4.98 -0.22
C THR A 6 22.54 5.11 -0.38
N LEU A 7 21.86 4.00 -0.64
CA LEU A 7 20.40 3.93 -0.68
C LEU A 7 19.86 3.20 0.56
N TYR A 8 19.07 3.90 1.38
CA TYR A 8 18.39 3.36 2.55
C TYR A 8 16.98 2.88 2.17
N VAL A 9 16.76 1.57 2.14
CA VAL A 9 15.51 0.90 1.72
C VAL A 9 15.32 -0.45 2.41
N THR A 10 14.14 -1.05 2.26
CA THR A 10 13.92 -2.49 2.46
C THR A 10 13.60 -3.16 1.13
N ASP A 11 13.93 -4.44 0.99
CA ASP A 11 13.81 -5.15 -0.31
C ASP A 11 12.36 -5.34 -0.80
N ILE A 12 11.39 -5.24 0.11
CA ILE A 12 9.97 -5.39 -0.22
C ILE A 12 9.35 -4.14 -0.89
N MET A 13 10.06 -3.01 -0.89
CA MET A 13 9.51 -1.74 -1.35
C MET A 13 9.54 -1.62 -2.88
N ILE A 14 8.40 -1.21 -3.46
CA ILE A 14 8.30 -0.91 -4.90
C ILE A 14 9.30 0.18 -5.30
N HIS A 15 9.43 1.24 -4.48
CA HIS A 15 10.40 2.30 -4.75
C HIS A 15 11.85 1.82 -4.74
N ALA A 16 12.21 0.83 -3.91
CA ALA A 16 13.56 0.27 -3.90
C ALA A 16 13.89 -0.37 -5.25
N LYS A 17 12.96 -1.17 -5.78
CA LYS A 17 13.08 -1.77 -7.12
C LYS A 17 13.21 -0.71 -8.20
N ARG A 18 12.32 0.29 -8.20
CA ARG A 18 12.33 1.40 -9.16
C ARG A 18 13.69 2.12 -9.17
N ILE A 19 14.20 2.50 -8.00
CA ILE A 19 15.47 3.23 -7.86
C ILE A 19 16.65 2.38 -8.34
N ARG A 20 16.71 1.10 -7.94
CA ARG A 20 17.76 0.16 -8.37
C ARG A 20 17.71 -0.07 -9.88
N ALA A 21 16.51 -0.21 -10.46
CA ALA A 21 16.32 -0.35 -11.90
C ALA A 21 16.78 0.89 -12.68
N VAL A 22 16.45 2.09 -12.20
CA VAL A 22 16.90 3.35 -12.81
C VAL A 22 18.42 3.46 -12.78
N ALA A 23 19.05 3.19 -11.63
CA ALA A 23 20.51 3.18 -11.51
C ALA A 23 21.14 2.16 -12.48
N ALA A 24 20.64 0.93 -12.53
CA ALA A 24 21.14 -0.11 -13.43
C ALA A 24 21.01 0.28 -14.92
N TYR A 25 19.86 0.83 -15.33
CA TYR A 25 19.64 1.28 -16.70
C TYR A 25 20.59 2.43 -17.09
N ALA A 26 20.80 3.37 -16.16
CA ALA A 26 21.71 4.49 -16.27
C ALA A 26 23.20 4.09 -16.24
N GLY A 27 23.52 2.84 -15.90
CA GLY A 27 24.91 2.40 -15.71
C GLY A 27 25.55 2.99 -14.45
N LEU A 28 24.77 3.27 -13.42
CA LEU A 28 25.22 3.79 -12.14
C LEU A 28 25.13 2.69 -11.07
N THR A 29 26.01 2.77 -10.07
CA THR A 29 26.05 1.82 -8.94
C THR A 29 25.63 2.53 -7.66
N LEU A 30 24.87 1.85 -6.81
CA LEU A 30 24.45 2.33 -5.49
C LEU A 30 25.06 1.43 -4.42
N ASP A 31 25.49 2.01 -3.31
CA ASP A 31 25.83 1.23 -2.13
C ASP A 31 24.54 0.69 -1.49
N PRO A 32 24.56 -0.55 -0.99
CA PRO A 32 23.41 -1.12 -0.32
C PRO A 32 23.09 -0.35 0.96
N THR A 33 21.89 -0.56 1.48
CA THR A 33 21.53 -0.09 2.82
C THR A 33 22.56 -0.63 3.82
N PRO A 34 23.11 0.21 4.73
CA PRO A 34 24.11 -0.21 5.70
C PRO A 34 23.64 -1.42 6.52
N SER A 35 24.53 -2.36 6.81
CA SER A 35 24.19 -3.61 7.50
C SER A 35 23.68 -3.42 8.93
N ASP A 36 24.03 -2.29 9.55
CA ASP A 36 23.60 -1.85 10.88
C ASP A 36 22.28 -1.05 10.86
N TYR A 37 21.70 -0.81 9.68
CA TYR A 37 20.40 -0.16 9.58
C TYR A 37 19.28 -1.11 10.01
N VAL A 38 18.50 -0.69 11.00
CA VAL A 38 17.29 -1.40 11.47
C VAL A 38 16.08 -0.51 11.24
N HIS A 39 15.17 -0.96 10.37
CA HIS A 39 13.96 -0.19 10.08
C HIS A 39 13.04 -0.10 11.32
N PHE A 40 12.44 1.06 11.53
CA PHE A 40 11.73 1.51 12.74
C PHE A 40 12.59 1.89 13.94
N GLU A 41 13.90 1.65 13.90
CA GLU A 41 14.84 2.10 14.93
C GLU A 41 15.74 3.21 14.37
N THR A 42 16.63 2.88 13.42
CA THR A 42 17.61 3.81 12.84
C THR A 42 16.92 5.03 12.22
N ASN A 43 15.82 4.85 11.49
CA ASN A 43 15.11 5.97 10.85
C ASN A 43 14.34 6.88 11.82
N LYS A 44 14.31 6.55 13.12
CA LYS A 44 13.70 7.36 14.16
C LYS A 44 14.70 8.20 14.93
N THR A 45 16.00 7.89 14.84
CA THR A 45 17.04 8.59 15.59
C THR A 45 17.21 10.05 15.12
N PRO A 46 17.72 10.94 15.99
CA PRO A 46 18.00 12.33 15.61
C PRO A 46 19.00 12.44 14.46
N GLU A 47 20.01 11.58 14.40
CA GLU A 47 21.08 11.60 13.39
C GLU A 47 20.50 11.29 12.00
N TYR A 48 19.62 10.30 11.90
CA TYR A 48 18.96 9.98 10.64
C TYR A 48 18.01 11.10 10.22
N LYS A 49 17.23 11.67 11.15
CA LYS A 49 16.30 12.76 10.86
C LYS A 49 16.99 14.06 10.49
N ALA A 50 18.21 14.30 10.98
CA ALA A 50 19.04 15.42 10.58
C ALA A 50 19.43 15.34 9.10
N LYS A 51 19.65 14.13 8.57
CA LYS A 51 19.86 13.88 7.14
C LYS A 51 18.56 13.87 6.34
N PHE A 52 17.51 13.26 6.90
CA PHE A 52 16.26 12.98 6.22
C PHE A 52 15.07 13.42 7.08
N ALA A 53 14.60 14.65 6.87
CA ALA A 53 13.58 15.29 7.69
C ALA A 53 12.29 14.47 7.86
N SER A 54 11.92 13.65 6.87
CA SER A 54 10.74 12.79 6.93
C SER A 54 10.88 11.62 7.92
N GLY A 55 12.11 11.20 8.26
CA GLY A 55 12.37 9.98 9.04
C GLY A 55 11.85 8.71 8.37
N LYS A 56 11.67 8.74 7.04
CA LYS A 56 11.13 7.64 6.22
C LYS A 56 12.23 7.07 5.32
N ILE A 57 11.91 5.94 4.70
CA ILE A 57 12.59 5.38 3.54
C ILE A 57 11.60 5.35 2.36
N PRO A 58 12.06 5.38 1.10
CA PRO A 58 13.47 5.41 0.67
C PRO A 58 14.16 6.74 0.99
N ALA A 59 15.46 6.66 1.27
CA ALA A 59 16.33 7.82 1.43
C ALA A 59 17.68 7.57 0.74
N PHE A 60 18.33 8.63 0.26
CA PHE A 60 19.57 8.56 -0.50
C PHE A 60 20.58 9.59 0.03
N GLU A 61 21.83 9.16 0.20
CA GLU A 61 22.96 10.01 0.56
C GLU A 61 24.07 9.82 -0.47
N SER A 62 24.40 10.86 -1.21
CA SER A 62 25.48 10.82 -2.19
C SER A 62 26.85 10.76 -1.52
N LYS A 63 27.90 10.46 -2.30
CA LYS A 63 29.29 10.45 -1.80
C LYS A 63 29.80 11.81 -1.33
N ASP A 64 29.23 12.91 -1.84
CA ASP A 64 29.54 14.29 -1.46
C ASP A 64 28.62 14.85 -0.36
N GLY A 65 27.76 14.01 0.23
CA GLY A 65 26.94 14.36 1.39
C GLY A 65 25.60 15.03 1.05
N PHE A 66 25.19 15.07 -0.22
CA PHE A 66 23.85 15.48 -0.60
C PHE A 66 22.83 14.41 -0.18
N THR A 67 21.80 14.84 0.56
CA THR A 67 20.75 13.97 1.10
C THR A 67 19.41 14.23 0.43
N LEU A 68 18.70 13.18 0.04
CA LEU A 68 17.40 13.25 -0.63
C LEU A 68 16.47 12.15 -0.11
N PHE A 69 15.20 12.48 0.09
CA PHE A 69 14.13 11.53 0.39
C PHE A 69 12.99 11.68 -0.63
N GLU A 70 12.02 10.77 -0.59
CA GLU A 70 10.98 10.51 -1.62
C GLU A 70 11.48 9.68 -2.80
N GLY A 71 10.83 8.53 -3.03
CA GLY A 71 11.32 7.53 -3.98
C GLY A 71 11.38 8.02 -5.43
N SER A 72 10.41 8.82 -5.84
CA SER A 72 10.33 9.37 -7.20
C SER A 72 11.31 10.52 -7.40
N ALA A 73 11.58 11.32 -6.37
CA ALA A 73 12.62 12.34 -6.40
C ALA A 73 14.01 11.69 -6.51
N ILE A 74 14.29 10.65 -5.72
CA ILE A 74 15.55 9.89 -5.78
C ILE A 74 15.74 9.27 -7.18
N ALA A 75 14.71 8.62 -7.72
CA ALA A 75 14.78 8.02 -9.05
C ALA A 75 15.01 9.08 -10.15
N ARG A 76 14.31 10.22 -10.09
CA ARG A 76 14.51 11.34 -11.02
C ARG A 76 15.91 11.94 -10.93
N TYR A 77 16.43 12.12 -9.72
CA TYR A 77 17.79 12.61 -9.50
C TYR A 77 18.83 11.66 -10.12
N ILE A 78 18.75 10.36 -9.86
CA ILE A 78 19.67 9.37 -10.44
C ILE A 78 19.58 9.35 -11.98
N ALA A 79 18.37 9.43 -12.54
CA ALA A 79 18.19 9.54 -13.99
C ALA A 79 18.88 10.79 -14.57
N SER A 80 18.84 11.92 -13.85
CA SER A 80 19.48 13.17 -14.29
C SER A 80 21.01 13.13 -14.26
N LEU A 81 21.61 12.27 -13.43
CA LEU A 81 23.08 12.06 -13.40
C LEU A 81 23.60 11.35 -14.67
N ALA A 82 22.71 10.73 -15.45
CA ALA A 82 23.04 10.05 -16.69
C ALA A 82 22.16 10.54 -17.85
N PRO A 83 22.34 11.79 -18.35
CA PRO A 83 21.49 12.36 -19.40
C PRO A 83 21.49 11.53 -20.69
N ASN A 84 22.62 10.88 -20.99
CA ASN A 84 22.77 9.99 -22.14
C ASN A 84 21.95 8.69 -22.05
N SER A 85 21.38 8.36 -20.87
CA SER A 85 20.47 7.23 -20.71
C SER A 85 19.12 7.44 -21.39
N GLY A 86 18.74 8.71 -21.65
CA GLY A 86 17.42 9.08 -22.20
C GLY A 86 16.26 8.93 -21.23
N LEU A 87 16.49 8.63 -19.95
CA LEU A 87 15.44 8.35 -18.97
C LEU A 87 14.49 9.52 -18.70
N LEU A 88 14.94 10.75 -18.93
CA LEU A 88 14.15 11.99 -18.81
C LEU A 88 13.81 12.61 -20.17
N GLY A 89 14.10 11.90 -21.27
CA GLY A 89 14.02 12.43 -22.62
C GLY A 89 15.10 13.46 -22.95
N THR A 90 14.86 14.27 -23.97
CA THR A 90 15.85 15.22 -24.53
C THR A 90 15.41 16.68 -24.48
N SER A 91 14.16 16.93 -24.08
CA SER A 91 13.57 18.26 -24.02
C SER A 91 12.85 18.49 -22.68
N PRO A 92 12.62 19.75 -22.28
CA PRO A 92 11.77 20.07 -21.14
C PRO A 92 10.36 19.46 -21.28
N THR A 93 9.85 19.37 -22.50
CA THR A 93 8.56 18.72 -22.80
C THR A 93 8.59 17.23 -22.49
N ASP A 94 9.63 16.51 -22.92
CA ASP A 94 9.78 15.09 -22.58
C ASP A 94 9.87 14.91 -21.06
N ALA A 95 10.68 15.73 -20.39
CA ALA A 95 10.85 15.66 -18.94
C ALA A 95 9.54 15.89 -18.18
N ALA A 96 8.69 16.81 -18.68
CA ALA A 96 7.35 17.06 -18.14
C ALA A 96 6.39 15.89 -18.39
N LEU A 97 6.44 15.24 -19.56
CA LEU A 97 5.66 14.04 -19.84
C LEU A 97 6.07 12.86 -18.95
N VAL A 98 7.37 12.71 -18.69
CA VAL A 98 7.87 11.74 -17.69
C VAL A 98 7.28 12.04 -16.32
N ASP A 99 7.37 13.29 -15.86
CA ASP A 99 6.84 13.68 -14.55
C ASP A 99 5.33 13.49 -14.44
N GLN A 100 4.58 13.77 -15.50
CA GLN A 100 3.14 13.55 -15.55
C GLN A 100 2.80 12.09 -15.28
N TRP A 101 3.43 11.15 -16.01
CA TRP A 101 3.14 9.73 -15.86
C TRP A 101 3.65 9.17 -14.54
N VAL A 102 4.84 9.57 -14.08
CA VAL A 102 5.35 9.18 -12.75
C VAL A 102 4.39 9.64 -11.65
N SER A 103 3.94 10.90 -11.70
CA SER A 103 2.98 11.47 -10.75
C SER A 103 1.66 10.70 -10.77
N PHE A 104 1.09 10.48 -11.96
CA PHE A 104 -0.15 9.73 -12.13
C PHE A 104 -0.05 8.29 -11.58
N ILE A 105 1.04 7.59 -11.89
CA ILE A 105 1.25 6.21 -11.42
C ILE A 105 1.38 6.18 -9.89
N ASP A 106 2.08 7.15 -9.30
CA ASP A 106 2.27 7.19 -7.85
C ASP A 106 0.97 7.55 -7.11
N SER A 107 0.27 8.59 -7.53
CA SER A 107 -0.93 9.09 -6.84
C SER A 107 -2.17 8.23 -7.14
N GLU A 108 -2.36 7.86 -8.41
CA GLU A 108 -3.60 7.26 -8.84
C GLU A 108 -3.60 5.74 -8.74
N ILE A 109 -2.42 5.11 -8.78
CA ILE A 109 -2.30 3.64 -8.76
C ILE A 109 -1.58 3.19 -7.49
N GLN A 110 -0.32 3.58 -7.31
CA GLN A 110 0.52 3.02 -6.26
C GLN A 110 0.01 3.35 -4.86
N ALA A 111 -0.35 4.61 -4.59
CA ALA A 111 -0.86 5.02 -3.27
C ALA A 111 -2.13 4.26 -2.88
N LYS A 112 -3.09 4.14 -3.81
CA LYS A 112 -4.35 3.41 -3.58
C LYS A 112 -4.10 1.91 -3.40
N ALA A 113 -3.24 1.33 -4.22
CA ALA A 113 -2.85 -0.07 -4.11
C ALA A 113 -2.14 -0.38 -2.78
N TYR A 114 -1.30 0.54 -2.28
CA TYR A 114 -0.63 0.38 -1.00
C TYR A 114 -1.63 0.39 0.17
N THR A 115 -2.59 1.32 0.16
CA THR A 115 -3.69 1.35 1.15
C THR A 115 -4.53 0.07 1.08
N LEU A 116 -4.88 -0.38 -0.13
CA LEU A 116 -5.61 -1.63 -0.34
C LEU A 116 -4.85 -2.83 0.23
N LEU A 117 -3.55 -2.96 -0.06
CA LEU A 117 -2.71 -4.02 0.48
C LEU A 117 -2.65 -3.98 2.01
N GLY A 118 -2.59 -2.79 2.61
CA GLY A 118 -2.63 -2.62 4.06
C GLY A 118 -3.93 -3.14 4.68
N LEU A 119 -5.08 -2.86 4.05
CA LEU A 119 -6.38 -3.41 4.47
C LEU A 119 -6.43 -4.94 4.35
N LEU A 120 -6.02 -5.46 3.20
CA LEU A 120 -6.08 -6.91 2.90
C LEU A 120 -5.13 -7.74 3.77
N LYS A 121 -4.01 -7.16 4.21
CA LYS A 121 -3.04 -7.79 5.10
C LYS A 121 -3.32 -7.55 6.58
N GLY A 122 -4.41 -6.87 6.92
CA GLY A 122 -4.78 -6.56 8.30
C GLY A 122 -3.83 -5.57 9.00
N GLN A 123 -3.08 -4.76 8.25
CA GLN A 123 -2.29 -3.66 8.81
C GLN A 123 -3.18 -2.50 9.28
N PHE A 124 -4.36 -2.38 8.69
CA PHE A 124 -5.42 -1.46 9.08
C PHE A 124 -6.70 -2.23 9.39
N PRO A 125 -7.64 -1.64 10.17
CA PRO A 125 -8.97 -2.21 10.33
C PRO A 125 -9.64 -2.45 8.98
N TYR A 126 -10.09 -3.68 8.74
CA TYR A 126 -10.69 -4.04 7.47
C TYR A 126 -12.08 -3.43 7.31
N ASN A 127 -12.33 -2.82 6.15
CA ASN A 127 -13.59 -2.20 5.78
C ASN A 127 -13.93 -2.58 4.34
N LYS A 128 -15.01 -3.36 4.15
CA LYS A 128 -15.38 -3.89 2.84
C LYS A 128 -15.79 -2.81 1.83
N PRO A 129 -16.68 -1.84 2.16
CA PRO A 129 -16.97 -0.72 1.26
C PRO A 129 -15.72 0.02 0.78
N TYR A 130 -14.76 0.27 1.68
CA TYR A 130 -13.54 0.98 1.32
C TYR A 130 -12.60 0.14 0.46
N GLU A 131 -12.49 -1.18 0.71
CA GLU A 131 -11.79 -2.11 -0.18
C GLU A 131 -12.37 -2.06 -1.61
N THR A 132 -13.71 -2.16 -1.75
CA THR A 132 -14.39 -2.11 -3.04
C THR A 132 -14.09 -0.80 -3.76
N PHE A 133 -14.20 0.34 -3.05
CA PHE A 133 -13.88 1.66 -3.60
C PHE A 133 -12.42 1.74 -4.10
N LEU A 134 -11.45 1.26 -3.30
CA LEU A 134 -10.04 1.30 -3.69
C LEU A 134 -9.77 0.43 -4.91
N ARG A 135 -10.38 -0.76 -5.01
CA ARG A 135 -10.28 -1.62 -6.20
C ARG A 135 -10.81 -0.92 -7.43
N GLU A 136 -12.01 -0.35 -7.35
CA GLU A 136 -12.62 0.41 -8.46
C GLU A 136 -11.67 1.53 -8.92
N LYS A 137 -11.16 2.35 -7.99
CA LYS A 137 -10.29 3.48 -8.35
C LYS A 137 -8.94 3.04 -8.92
N VAL A 138 -8.40 1.91 -8.49
CA VAL A 138 -7.21 1.32 -9.13
C VAL A 138 -7.55 0.90 -10.56
N HIS A 139 -8.69 0.21 -10.77
CA HIS A 139 -9.11 -0.20 -12.11
C HIS A 139 -9.37 0.98 -13.05
N ASP A 140 -10.02 2.05 -12.60
CA ASP A 140 -10.23 3.27 -13.38
C ASP A 140 -8.89 3.81 -13.91
N SER A 141 -7.87 3.88 -13.05
CA SER A 141 -6.55 4.36 -13.42
C SER A 141 -5.79 3.38 -14.34
N LEU A 142 -5.98 2.07 -14.16
CA LEU A 142 -5.40 1.06 -15.06
C LEU A 142 -6.00 1.11 -16.46
N VAL A 143 -7.30 1.42 -16.60
CA VAL A 143 -7.95 1.63 -17.91
C VAL A 143 -7.27 2.76 -18.68
N VAL A 144 -7.07 3.92 -18.03
CA VAL A 144 -6.39 5.08 -18.64
C VAL A 144 -5.01 4.71 -19.17
N VAL A 145 -4.20 4.03 -18.35
CA VAL A 145 -2.84 3.67 -18.75
C VAL A 145 -2.84 2.58 -19.83
N ASN A 146 -3.76 1.61 -19.76
CA ASN A 146 -3.86 0.53 -20.74
C ASN A 146 -4.29 1.06 -22.11
N GLU A 147 -5.27 1.97 -22.16
CA GLU A 147 -5.71 2.61 -23.40
C GLU A 147 -4.56 3.42 -24.02
N PHE A 148 -3.87 4.23 -23.22
CA PHE A 148 -2.71 4.98 -23.69
C PHE A 148 -1.63 4.06 -24.28
N LEU A 149 -1.27 2.97 -23.58
CA LEU A 149 -0.25 2.02 -24.01
C LEU A 149 -0.72 1.08 -25.13
N THR A 150 -2.02 1.03 -25.44
CA THR A 150 -2.51 0.30 -26.61
C THR A 150 -2.01 0.96 -27.90
N HIS A 151 -1.86 2.28 -27.89
CA HIS A 151 -1.40 3.06 -29.04
C HIS A 151 0.09 3.45 -28.97
N ASN A 152 0.76 3.19 -27.85
CA ASN A 152 2.15 3.61 -27.62
C ASN A 152 2.96 2.46 -27.01
N THR A 153 4.19 2.24 -27.49
CA THR A 153 5.07 1.20 -26.92
C THR A 153 5.50 1.58 -25.50
N PHE A 154 5.87 2.86 -25.31
CA PHE A 154 6.36 3.47 -24.08
C PHE A 154 5.64 4.80 -23.81
N PHE A 155 5.87 5.40 -22.64
CA PHE A 155 5.22 6.67 -22.25
C PHE A 155 5.71 7.90 -23.02
N LEU A 156 6.95 7.86 -23.53
CA LEU A 156 7.48 8.96 -24.35
C LEU A 156 7.27 8.72 -25.85
N PRO A 157 6.96 9.77 -26.63
CA PRO A 157 6.85 9.67 -28.10
C PRO A 157 8.13 9.20 -28.79
N THR A 158 9.27 9.31 -28.11
CA THR A 158 10.58 8.85 -28.62
C THR A 158 10.70 7.34 -28.71
N ASN A 159 9.70 6.56 -28.25
CA ASN A 159 9.70 5.10 -28.23
C ASN A 159 10.96 4.51 -27.57
N ARG A 160 11.46 5.17 -26.53
CA ARG A 160 12.55 4.68 -25.68
C ARG A 160 12.07 4.58 -24.24
N ILE A 161 12.62 3.62 -23.50
CA ILE A 161 12.36 3.45 -22.07
C ILE A 161 12.78 4.71 -21.34
N SER A 162 11.84 5.25 -20.57
CA SER A 162 11.98 6.40 -19.70
C SER A 162 11.80 6.00 -18.24
N LEU A 163 12.02 6.96 -17.33
CA LEU A 163 11.69 6.79 -15.91
C LEU A 163 10.21 6.45 -15.70
N ALA A 164 9.30 6.94 -16.54
CA ALA A 164 7.88 6.61 -16.45
C ALA A 164 7.61 5.13 -16.72
N ASP A 165 8.30 4.52 -17.69
CA ASP A 165 8.15 3.10 -18.04
C ASP A 165 8.67 2.20 -16.91
N ILE A 166 9.83 2.53 -16.34
CA ILE A 166 10.39 1.79 -15.19
C ILE A 166 9.49 1.94 -13.96
N THR A 167 8.93 3.14 -13.75
CA THR A 167 7.97 3.42 -12.69
C THR A 167 6.72 2.56 -12.82
N ALA A 168 6.09 2.58 -14.00
CA ALA A 168 4.90 1.78 -14.29
C ALA A 168 5.18 0.28 -14.12
N ALA A 169 6.25 -0.24 -14.72
CA ALA A 169 6.61 -1.64 -14.63
C ALA A 169 6.84 -2.07 -13.17
N SER A 170 7.50 -1.24 -12.34
CA SER A 170 7.73 -1.55 -10.93
C SER A 170 6.42 -1.71 -10.14
N VAL A 171 5.42 -0.88 -10.43
CA VAL A 171 4.09 -0.92 -9.81
C VAL A 171 3.28 -2.09 -10.35
N PHE A 172 3.26 -2.28 -11.67
CA PHE A 172 2.51 -3.35 -12.33
C PHE A 172 2.97 -4.73 -11.91
N GLN A 173 4.29 -4.95 -11.77
CA GLN A 173 4.79 -6.21 -11.24
C GLN A 173 4.16 -6.52 -9.89
N LYS A 174 4.10 -5.55 -8.97
CA LYS A 174 3.54 -5.79 -7.63
C LYS A 174 2.04 -5.97 -7.65
N LEU A 175 1.33 -5.26 -8.53
CA LEU A 175 -0.09 -5.43 -8.73
C LEU A 175 -0.41 -6.81 -9.26
N PHE A 176 0.26 -7.27 -10.31
CA PHE A 176 0.03 -8.58 -10.89
C PHE A 176 0.53 -9.75 -10.04
N GLU A 177 1.51 -9.52 -9.16
CA GLU A 177 1.98 -10.50 -8.19
C GLU A 177 0.96 -10.75 -7.06
N ILE A 178 0.11 -9.77 -6.73
CA ILE A 178 -0.71 -9.82 -5.50
C ILE A 178 -2.16 -9.37 -5.69
N VAL A 179 -2.41 -8.24 -6.34
CA VAL A 179 -3.69 -7.54 -6.32
C VAL A 179 -4.59 -7.92 -7.49
N LEU A 180 -4.02 -8.25 -8.65
CA LEU A 180 -4.71 -8.48 -9.91
C LEU A 180 -4.62 -9.95 -10.33
N GLY A 181 -5.71 -10.48 -10.87
CA GLY A 181 -5.84 -11.89 -11.26
C GLY A 181 -5.72 -12.15 -12.77
N PRO A 182 -5.95 -13.40 -13.21
CA PRO A 182 -5.98 -13.78 -14.63
C PRO A 182 -6.97 -12.96 -15.47
N ASP A 183 -8.15 -12.66 -14.93
CA ASP A 183 -9.17 -11.86 -15.64
C ASP A 183 -8.68 -10.42 -15.88
N ASP A 184 -7.99 -9.83 -14.90
CA ASP A 184 -7.44 -8.48 -15.02
C ASP A 184 -6.29 -8.43 -16.01
N ARG A 185 -5.43 -9.46 -16.02
CA ARG A 185 -4.37 -9.60 -17.03
C ARG A 185 -4.94 -9.65 -18.45
N SER A 186 -6.08 -10.31 -18.62
CA SER A 186 -6.78 -10.40 -19.91
C SER A 186 -7.42 -9.07 -20.32
N LYS A 187 -7.89 -8.27 -19.34
CA LYS A 187 -8.44 -6.92 -19.58
C LYS A 187 -7.38 -5.87 -19.90
N TYR A 188 -6.17 -6.03 -19.36
CA TYR A 188 -5.09 -5.03 -19.46
C TYR A 188 -3.83 -5.54 -20.17
N PRO A 189 -3.94 -6.02 -21.42
CA PRO A 189 -2.82 -6.64 -22.12
C PRO A 189 -1.66 -5.67 -22.39
N ALA A 190 -1.92 -4.38 -22.57
CA ALA A 190 -0.87 -3.39 -22.82
C ALA A 190 0.00 -3.15 -21.57
N LEU A 191 -0.58 -3.30 -20.37
CA LEU A 191 0.17 -3.20 -19.11
C LEU A 191 1.10 -4.40 -18.91
N VAL A 192 0.60 -5.61 -19.20
CA VAL A 192 1.40 -6.84 -19.16
C VAL A 192 2.54 -6.74 -20.19
N ARG A 193 2.24 -6.31 -21.41
CA ARG A 193 3.25 -6.06 -22.46
C ARG A 193 4.33 -5.08 -21.98
N LEU A 194 3.95 -3.94 -21.40
CA LEU A 194 4.93 -2.97 -20.90
C LEU A 194 5.81 -3.59 -19.81
N LEU A 195 5.21 -4.26 -18.83
CA LEU A 195 5.94 -4.91 -17.73
C LEU A 195 6.97 -5.90 -18.29
N GLU A 196 6.55 -6.81 -19.16
CA GLU A 196 7.45 -7.83 -19.74
C GLU A 196 8.53 -7.19 -20.61
N THR A 197 8.20 -6.16 -21.38
CA THR A 197 9.16 -5.45 -22.23
C THR A 197 10.26 -4.76 -21.42
N VAL A 198 9.88 -4.12 -20.30
CA VAL A 198 10.82 -3.42 -19.41
C VAL A 198 11.63 -4.41 -18.58
N ALA A 199 10.97 -5.38 -17.95
CA ALA A 199 11.61 -6.35 -17.07
C ALA A 199 12.62 -7.26 -17.80
N ASN A 200 12.37 -7.57 -19.08
CA ASN A 200 13.28 -8.41 -19.87
C ASN A 200 14.42 -7.63 -20.54
N GLN A 201 14.53 -6.31 -20.35
CA GLN A 201 15.70 -5.58 -20.83
C GLN A 201 16.96 -6.10 -20.15
N PRO A 202 18.08 -6.30 -20.88
CA PRO A 202 19.31 -6.84 -20.31
C PRO A 202 19.81 -6.09 -19.06
N LYS A 203 19.67 -4.76 -19.05
CA LYS A 203 20.09 -3.92 -17.91
C LYS A 203 19.14 -3.96 -16.71
N LEU A 204 17.91 -4.46 -16.89
CA LEU A 204 16.85 -4.41 -15.88
C LEU A 204 16.47 -5.79 -15.35
N LYS A 205 16.84 -6.86 -16.05
CA LYS A 205 16.50 -8.24 -15.71
C LYS A 205 16.85 -8.59 -14.27
N ASP A 206 18.02 -8.18 -13.79
CA ASP A 206 18.45 -8.45 -12.40
C ASP A 206 17.62 -7.67 -11.38
N ALA A 207 17.19 -6.45 -11.71
CA ALA A 207 16.39 -5.61 -10.81
C ALA A 207 14.93 -6.09 -10.71
N PHE A 208 14.36 -6.59 -11.81
CA PHE A 208 12.99 -7.10 -11.86
C PHE A 208 12.88 -8.57 -11.46
N GLY A 209 13.94 -9.35 -11.65
CA GLY A 209 13.97 -10.78 -11.36
C GLY A 209 12.99 -11.57 -12.22
N THR A 210 12.60 -12.75 -11.74
CA THR A 210 11.58 -13.57 -12.40
C THR A 210 10.20 -12.96 -12.15
N LEU A 211 9.46 -12.70 -13.22
CA LEU A 211 8.09 -12.21 -13.12
C LEU A 211 7.18 -13.34 -12.60
N GLN A 212 6.37 -13.00 -11.60
CA GLN A 212 5.37 -13.89 -11.01
C GLN A 212 4.01 -13.23 -11.13
N TYR A 213 2.99 -14.05 -11.34
CA TYR A 213 1.62 -13.59 -11.51
C TYR A 213 0.71 -14.36 -10.58
N ALA A 214 -0.20 -13.66 -9.90
CA ALA A 214 -1.16 -14.27 -9.01
C ALA A 214 -2.17 -15.13 -9.79
N ASP A 215 -2.47 -16.31 -9.25
CA ASP A 215 -3.56 -17.17 -9.73
C ASP A 215 -4.93 -16.60 -9.33
N ALA A 216 -4.99 -15.82 -8.25
CA ALA A 216 -6.16 -15.08 -7.81
C ALA A 216 -5.77 -13.78 -7.07
N PRO A 217 -6.59 -12.71 -7.17
CA PRO A 217 -6.41 -11.49 -6.37
C PRO A 217 -6.38 -11.79 -4.88
N LEU A 218 -5.45 -11.19 -4.13
CA LEU A 218 -5.41 -11.27 -2.67
C LEU A 218 -6.76 -10.82 -2.08
N GLN A 219 -7.29 -11.65 -1.19
CA GLN A 219 -8.49 -11.36 -0.40
C GLN A 219 -8.13 -11.23 1.07
N PHE A 220 -8.88 -10.43 1.81
CA PHE A 220 -8.74 -10.38 3.26
C PHE A 220 -9.19 -11.71 3.87
N VAL A 221 -8.34 -12.27 4.73
CA VAL A 221 -8.69 -13.44 5.55
C VAL A 221 -8.75 -12.96 7.00
N PRO A 222 -9.91 -13.03 7.67
CA PRO A 222 -10.03 -12.65 9.08
C PRO A 222 -9.02 -13.44 9.92
N PRO A 223 -8.30 -12.80 10.85
CA PRO A 223 -7.43 -13.54 11.77
C PRO A 223 -8.27 -14.58 12.50
N LYS A 224 -7.78 -15.82 12.57
CA LYS A 224 -8.43 -16.86 13.37
C LYS A 224 -8.52 -16.34 14.80
N LYS A 225 -9.73 -16.20 15.34
CA LYS A 225 -9.94 -15.93 16.76
C LYS A 225 -9.25 -17.05 17.53
N GLU A 226 -8.08 -16.80 18.09
CA GLU A 226 -7.53 -17.66 19.13
C GLU A 226 -8.53 -17.61 20.28
N LYS A 227 -9.16 -18.74 20.57
CA LYS A 227 -9.96 -18.86 21.79
C LYS A 227 -9.03 -18.49 22.95
N PRO A 228 -9.45 -17.62 23.89
CA PRO A 228 -8.64 -17.32 25.06
C PRO A 228 -8.26 -18.66 25.71
N VAL A 229 -6.96 -18.89 25.86
CA VAL A 229 -6.46 -20.02 26.65
C VAL A 229 -7.01 -19.76 28.05
N ALA A 230 -7.97 -20.58 28.47
CA ALA A 230 -8.55 -20.48 29.80
C ALA A 230 -7.40 -20.50 30.80
N ALA A 231 -7.22 -19.40 31.52
CA ALA A 231 -6.25 -19.30 32.60
C ALA A 231 -6.54 -20.43 33.59
N VAL A 232 -5.57 -21.33 33.76
CA VAL A 232 -5.62 -22.39 34.75
C VAL A 232 -5.53 -21.74 36.12
N ALA A 233 -6.67 -21.59 36.80
CA ALA A 233 -6.71 -21.14 38.18
C ALA A 233 -6.11 -22.22 39.12
N PRO A 234 -5.33 -21.87 40.15
CA PRO A 234 -4.76 -22.84 41.08
C PRO A 234 -5.84 -23.50 41.95
N ALA A 235 -5.75 -24.82 42.12
CA ALA A 235 -6.69 -25.62 42.89
C ALA A 235 -6.63 -25.34 44.40
N ALA A 236 -7.79 -25.09 45.02
CA ALA A 236 -8.00 -25.17 46.47
C ALA A 236 -8.98 -26.31 46.82
N PRO A 237 -8.86 -26.96 47.99
CA PRO A 237 -9.45 -28.29 48.27
C PRO A 237 -10.95 -28.28 48.58
N LYS A 238 -11.63 -29.37 48.21
CA LYS A 238 -13.08 -29.64 48.33
C LYS A 238 -13.56 -29.93 49.76
N ALA A 239 -14.77 -29.47 50.08
CA ALA A 239 -15.68 -30.01 51.12
C ALA A 239 -17.16 -29.77 50.66
N PRO A 240 -18.18 -30.55 51.12
CA PRO A 240 -19.13 -31.24 50.23
C PRO A 240 -20.52 -30.59 49.97
N LYS A 241 -21.17 -31.12 48.93
CA LYS A 241 -22.47 -30.80 48.30
C LYS A 241 -23.71 -30.90 49.20
N GLU A 242 -24.66 -29.98 48.98
CA GLU A 242 -26.11 -30.25 48.96
C GLU A 242 -26.78 -29.63 47.71
N LYS A 243 -27.99 -30.11 47.36
CA LYS A 243 -28.55 -30.28 46.00
C LYS A 243 -29.39 -29.10 45.45
N LYS A 244 -29.19 -28.84 44.13
CA LYS A 244 -30.05 -28.39 42.97
C LYS A 244 -31.58 -28.15 43.16
N PRO A 245 -32.31 -27.40 42.26
CA PRO A 245 -32.05 -27.19 40.80
C PRO A 245 -32.32 -25.81 40.14
N GLU A 246 -31.67 -25.63 38.97
CA GLU A 246 -31.96 -24.86 37.73
C GLU A 246 -32.80 -23.55 37.72
N LYS A 247 -32.16 -22.47 37.23
CA LYS A 247 -32.69 -21.62 36.16
C LYS A 247 -31.58 -20.77 35.49
N ASP A 248 -31.77 -20.55 34.18
CA ASP A 248 -31.05 -19.63 33.31
C ASP A 248 -30.92 -18.22 33.91
N ASP A 249 -29.79 -17.56 33.68
CA ASP A 249 -29.80 -16.14 33.30
C ASP A 249 -28.51 -15.73 32.59
N ASP A 250 -28.71 -14.90 31.57
CA ASP A 250 -27.75 -13.98 30.95
C ASP A 250 -27.00 -13.19 32.03
N ASP A 251 -25.70 -12.93 31.83
CA ASP A 251 -25.20 -11.57 32.03
C ASP A 251 -23.83 -11.38 31.34
N ASP A 252 -23.85 -10.50 30.34
CA ASP A 252 -22.70 -9.81 29.78
C ASP A 252 -22.25 -8.74 30.80
N GLU A 253 -20.99 -8.80 31.26
CA GLU A 253 -20.33 -7.63 31.83
C GLU A 253 -19.10 -7.20 31.00
N PRO A 254 -19.03 -5.92 30.59
CA PRO A 254 -17.95 -5.37 29.79
C PRO A 254 -16.78 -4.83 30.65
N LEU A 255 -15.55 -5.16 30.24
CA LEU A 255 -14.31 -4.59 30.76
C LEU A 255 -13.88 -3.37 29.92
N VAL A 256 -14.28 -2.16 30.31
CA VAL A 256 -13.51 -0.94 30.06
C VAL A 256 -13.64 0.02 31.27
N PRO A 257 -12.54 0.58 31.82
CA PRO A 257 -12.59 1.50 32.95
C PRO A 257 -13.34 2.80 32.61
N ALA A 258 -14.22 3.25 33.51
CA ALA A 258 -15.10 4.40 33.30
C ALA A 258 -14.40 5.76 33.51
N GLU A 259 -14.41 6.62 32.49
CA GLU A 259 -14.27 8.06 32.64
C GLU A 259 -15.58 8.66 33.23
N PRO A 260 -15.51 9.68 34.11
CA PRO A 260 -16.70 10.27 34.71
C PRO A 260 -17.51 11.04 33.68
N LYS A 261 -18.63 10.46 33.23
CA LYS A 261 -19.61 11.11 32.36
C LYS A 261 -20.39 12.18 33.13
N ALA A 262 -20.33 13.43 32.64
CA ALA A 262 -21.34 14.43 32.95
C ALA A 262 -22.73 13.92 32.54
N LYS A 263 -23.74 14.11 33.40
CA LYS A 263 -25.15 13.76 33.12
C LYS A 263 -25.58 14.37 31.79
N ASN A 264 -26.13 13.56 30.89
CA ASN A 264 -26.66 14.03 29.63
C ASN A 264 -28.00 14.74 29.90
N PRO A 265 -28.20 15.99 29.46
CA PRO A 265 -29.44 16.76 29.70
C PRO A 265 -30.71 16.09 29.15
N LEU A 266 -30.58 15.08 28.29
CA LEU A 266 -31.68 14.33 27.72
C LEU A 266 -32.22 13.22 28.63
N ASP A 267 -31.51 12.88 29.70
CA ASP A 267 -31.92 11.83 30.66
C ASP A 267 -33.06 12.28 31.58
N ASP A 268 -33.31 13.60 31.68
CA ASP A 268 -34.41 14.19 32.46
C ASP A 268 -35.70 14.37 31.64
N LEU A 269 -35.69 13.99 30.35
CA LEU A 269 -36.88 14.11 29.51
C LEU A 269 -37.88 12.97 29.80
N PRO A 270 -39.19 13.28 29.84
CA PRO A 270 -40.20 12.25 30.01
C PRO A 270 -40.15 11.25 28.85
N LYS A 271 -40.40 9.96 29.15
CA LYS A 271 -40.48 8.91 28.13
C LYS A 271 -41.42 9.34 27.02
N SER A 272 -40.93 9.25 25.78
CA SER A 272 -41.71 9.60 24.59
C SER A 272 -43.02 8.82 24.56
N ALA A 273 -44.13 9.53 24.37
CA ALA A 273 -45.45 8.93 24.15
C ALA A 273 -45.62 8.36 22.72
N PHE A 274 -44.55 8.40 21.92
CA PHE A 274 -44.57 7.94 20.54
C PHE A 274 -44.66 6.41 20.46
N ASN A 275 -45.81 5.90 20.03
CA ASN A 275 -46.02 4.48 19.79
C ASN A 275 -45.50 4.11 18.39
N LEU A 276 -44.31 3.50 18.36
CA LEU A 276 -43.63 3.02 17.15
C LEU A 276 -44.47 2.03 16.35
N GLU A 277 -45.31 1.23 17.00
CA GLU A 277 -46.12 0.21 16.32
C GLU A 277 -47.33 0.82 15.60
N ASP A 278 -47.94 1.87 16.18
CA ASP A 278 -49.01 2.63 15.51
C ASP A 278 -48.48 3.43 14.32
N TRP A 279 -47.27 4.00 14.44
CA TRP A 279 -46.62 4.70 13.34
C TRP A 279 -46.28 3.75 12.17
N LYS A 280 -45.70 2.57 12.44
CA LYS A 280 -45.42 1.56 11.41
C LYS A 280 -46.70 1.08 10.71
N ARG A 281 -47.79 0.93 11.47
CA ARG A 281 -49.10 0.53 10.94
C ARG A 281 -49.74 1.62 10.08
N ALA A 282 -49.55 2.90 10.41
CA ALA A 282 -50.01 4.01 9.59
C ALA A 282 -49.17 4.15 8.31
N TYR A 283 -47.83 4.10 8.43
CA TYR A 283 -46.91 4.28 7.30
C TYR A 283 -46.99 3.14 6.28
N SER A 284 -47.18 1.90 6.73
CA SER A 284 -47.30 0.73 5.83
C SER A 284 -48.64 0.65 5.10
N ASN A 285 -49.63 1.48 5.47
CA ASN A 285 -50.96 1.52 4.87
C ASN A 285 -51.24 2.82 4.10
N MET A 286 -50.23 3.68 3.90
CA MET A 286 -50.34 4.81 2.97
C MET A 286 -49.86 4.32 1.59
N ASP A 287 -50.79 4.02 0.69
CA ASP A 287 -50.50 4.07 -0.74
C ASP A 287 -50.16 5.54 -1.09
N THR A 288 -49.06 5.74 -1.83
CA THR A 288 -48.55 7.06 -2.27
C THR A 288 -49.60 7.96 -2.89
#